data_AF-A0A1I7TPK2-F1
#
_entry.id   AF-A0A1I7TPK2-F1
#
_cell.length_a   1.000
_cell.length_b   1.000
_cell.length_c   1.000
_cell.angle_alpha   90.00
_cell.angle_beta   90.00
_cell.angle_gamma   90.00
#
_symmetry.space_group_name_H-M   'P 1'
#
loop_
_entity.id
_entity.type
_entity.pdbx_description
1 polymer ?
#
loop_
_entity_poly.entity_id
_entity_poly.type
_entity_poly.pdbx_seq_one_letter_code
_entity_poly.pdbx_strand_id
1 'polypeptide(L)'
;MWNWVTEGNYNLEDNARTGRPRLKVEDDIEEELEKQAKSSVREVASSLGLNKDTVHRRLRQSGRVPKFGQLVPHDLTVDQKTSNVAWC
;
A
#
# COMPACT_ATOMS: atom_id res chain seq x y z
N MET A 1 -35.86 30.28 -0.64
CA MET A 1 -35.01 30.73 -1.76
C MET A 1 -34.14 29.56 -2.16
N TRP A 2 -34.06 29.18 -3.44
CA TRP A 2 -33.35 27.98 -3.88
C TRP A 2 -31.85 28.28 -4.05
N ASN A 3 -30.97 27.54 -3.34
CA ASN A 3 -29.52 27.81 -3.30
C ASN A 3 -28.80 27.72 -4.66
N TRP A 4 -29.30 26.90 -5.60
CA TRP A 4 -28.65 26.70 -6.89
C TRP A 4 -28.62 27.96 -7.77
N VAL A 5 -29.58 28.88 -7.59
CA VAL A 5 -29.64 30.14 -8.36
C VAL A 5 -28.64 31.18 -7.82
N THR A 6 -28.34 31.13 -6.51
CA THR A 6 -27.51 32.14 -5.83
C THR A 6 -26.01 31.93 -5.99
N GLU A 7 -25.57 30.70 -6.31
CA GLU A 7 -24.14 30.36 -6.39
C GLU A 7 -23.50 30.58 -7.76
N GLY A 8 -24.27 30.99 -8.79
CA GLY A 8 -23.77 31.17 -10.15
C GLY A 8 -23.16 29.90 -10.77
N ASN A 9 -23.42 28.75 -10.15
CA ASN A 9 -22.86 27.47 -10.52
C ASN A 9 -23.85 26.72 -11.43
N TYR A 10 -23.57 26.71 -12.73
CA TYR A 10 -24.34 25.98 -13.74
C TYR A 10 -23.91 24.51 -13.87
N ASN A 11 -23.03 24.03 -12.99
CA ASN A 11 -22.64 22.63 -12.98
C ASN A 11 -23.83 21.77 -12.54
N LEU A 12 -24.31 20.93 -13.46
CA LEU A 12 -25.42 19.99 -13.21
C LEU A 12 -24.94 18.71 -12.51
N GLU A 13 -23.62 18.52 -12.37
CA GLU A 13 -23.05 17.38 -11.67
C GLU A 13 -23.31 17.48 -10.17
N ASP A 14 -23.57 16.32 -9.57
CA ASP A 14 -23.78 16.25 -8.13
C ASP A 14 -22.48 16.52 -7.37
N ASN A 15 -22.59 17.28 -6.30
CA ASN A 15 -21.44 17.58 -5.46
C ASN A 15 -21.01 16.32 -4.67
N ALA A 16 -19.75 16.32 -4.22
CA ALA A 16 -19.24 15.23 -3.41
C ALA A 16 -20.13 15.03 -2.17
N ARG A 17 -20.87 13.93 -2.15
CA ARG A 17 -21.71 13.55 -1.01
C ARG A 17 -20.83 13.09 0.14
N THR A 18 -21.24 13.40 1.36
CA THR A 18 -20.59 12.89 2.57
C THR A 18 -20.75 11.36 2.61
N GLY A 19 -19.69 10.65 2.26
CA GLY A 19 -19.65 9.19 2.24
C GLY A 19 -19.34 8.58 3.60
N ARG A 20 -19.20 7.26 3.63
CA ARG A 20 -18.73 6.54 4.83
C ARG A 20 -17.32 7.03 5.22
N PRO A 21 -17.08 7.34 6.51
CA PRO A 21 -15.74 7.72 6.97
C PRO A 21 -14.74 6.61 6.69
N ARG A 22 -13.54 7.00 6.23
CA ARG A 22 -12.45 6.07 5.92
C ARG A 22 -11.77 5.63 7.22
N LEU A 23 -11.50 4.34 7.34
CA LEU A 23 -10.60 3.79 8.36
C LEU A 23 -9.18 4.29 8.06
N LYS A 24 -8.55 4.94 9.03
CA LYS A 24 -7.13 5.33 8.98
C LYS A 24 -6.29 4.12 9.35
N VAL A 25 -5.86 3.36 8.34
CA VAL A 25 -5.07 2.12 8.49
C VAL A 25 -3.93 2.06 7.48
N GLU A 26 -3.74 3.14 6.72
CA GLU A 26 -2.75 3.25 5.67
C GLU A 26 -1.33 3.16 6.23
N ASP A 27 -1.05 3.93 7.28
CA ASP A 27 0.27 3.99 7.92
C ASP A 27 0.62 2.64 8.57
N ASP A 28 -0.32 2.01 9.26
CA ASP A 28 -0.13 0.70 9.90
C ASP A 28 0.23 -0.40 8.88
N ILE A 29 -0.45 -0.40 7.72
CA ILE A 29 -0.17 -1.36 6.63
C ILE A 29 1.22 -1.09 6.03
N GLU A 30 1.62 0.17 5.91
CA GLU A 30 2.91 0.55 5.36
C GLU A 30 4.06 0.16 6.29
N GLU A 31 3.93 0.44 7.59
CA GLU A 31 4.92 0.05 8.61
C GLU A 31 5.14 -1.47 8.64
N GLU A 32 4.07 -2.25 8.53
CA GLU A 32 4.16 -3.71 8.53
C GLU A 32 4.89 -4.25 7.28
N LEU A 33 4.68 -3.62 6.12
CA LEU A 33 5.38 -3.97 4.88
C LEU A 33 6.85 -3.54 4.89
N GLU A 34 7.21 -2.49 5.61
CA GLU A 34 8.61 -2.10 5.79
C GLU A 34 9.38 -3.13 6.62
N LYS A 35 8.74 -3.68 7.66
CA LYS A 35 9.32 -4.77 8.47
C LYS A 35 9.51 -6.05 7.66
N GLN A 36 8.50 -6.42 6.87
CA GLN A 36 8.52 -7.65 6.07
C GLN A 36 7.93 -7.42 4.68
N ALA A 37 8.77 -6.95 3.76
CA ALA A 37 8.35 -6.64 2.38
C ALA A 37 7.81 -7.84 1.58
N LYS A 38 8.08 -9.07 2.03
CA LYS A 38 7.64 -10.31 1.37
C LYS A 38 6.34 -10.89 1.92
N SER A 39 5.75 -10.25 2.93
CA SER A 39 4.52 -10.75 3.57
C SER A 39 3.34 -10.75 2.61
N SER A 40 2.50 -11.78 2.73
CA SER A 40 1.25 -11.89 2.01
C SER A 40 0.19 -10.96 2.61
N VAL A 41 -0.84 -10.65 1.83
CA VAL A 41 -1.97 -9.84 2.28
C VAL A 41 -2.69 -10.45 3.50
N ARG A 42 -2.73 -11.79 3.59
CA ARG A 42 -3.34 -12.48 4.73
C ARG A 42 -2.52 -12.32 6.00
N GLU A 43 -1.19 -12.45 5.90
CA GLU A 43 -0.30 -12.27 7.07
C GLU A 43 -0.39 -10.86 7.62
N VAL A 44 -0.34 -9.83 6.76
CA VAL A 44 -0.51 -8.42 7.16
C VAL A 44 -1.90 -8.18 7.76
N ALA A 45 -2.95 -8.79 7.20
CA ALA A 45 -4.29 -8.66 7.74
C ALA A 45 -4.41 -9.31 9.13
N SER A 46 -3.79 -10.48 9.31
CA SER A 46 -3.76 -11.18 10.60
C SER A 46 -2.96 -10.42 11.65
N SER A 47 -1.81 -9.83 11.30
CA SER A 47 -1.00 -9.06 12.26
C SER A 47 -1.69 -7.79 12.72
N LEU A 48 -2.41 -7.11 11.82
CA LEU A 48 -3.17 -5.88 12.13
C LEU A 48 -4.59 -6.13 12.63
N GLY A 49 -5.06 -7.37 12.69
CA GLY A 49 -6.45 -7.70 13.04
C GLY A 49 -7.49 -7.15 12.05
N LEU A 50 -7.09 -6.91 10.80
CA LEU A 50 -7.93 -6.35 9.76
C LEU A 50 -8.53 -7.44 8.88
N ASN A 51 -9.61 -7.11 8.18
CA ASN A 51 -10.08 -7.97 7.09
C ASN A 51 -9.08 -7.90 5.92
N LYS A 52 -8.70 -9.05 5.38
CA LYS A 52 -7.85 -9.20 4.19
C LYS A 52 -8.29 -8.35 3.00
N ASP A 53 -9.60 -8.15 2.81
CA ASP A 53 -10.09 -7.31 1.69
C ASP A 53 -9.84 -5.82 1.91
N THR A 54 -9.82 -5.37 3.17
CA THR A 54 -9.39 -4.01 3.51
C THR A 54 -7.94 -3.82 3.10
N VAL A 55 -7.05 -4.71 3.52
CA VAL A 55 -5.61 -4.64 3.19
C VAL A 55 -5.40 -4.69 1.67
N HIS A 56 -6.03 -5.66 0.98
CA HIS A 56 -5.91 -5.79 -0.47
C HIS A 56 -6.34 -4.51 -1.22
N ARG A 57 -7.47 -3.91 -0.83
CA ARG A 57 -7.97 -2.68 -1.44
C ARG A 57 -7.01 -1.51 -1.20
N ARG A 58 -6.47 -1.38 0.02
CA ARG A 58 -5.53 -0.31 0.36
C ARG A 58 -4.23 -0.42 -0.44
N LEU A 59 -3.67 -1.62 -0.56
CA LEU A 59 -2.48 -1.86 -1.38
C LEU A 59 -2.69 -1.48 -2.85
N ARG A 60 -3.88 -1.79 -3.41
CA ARG A 60 -4.23 -1.39 -4.77
C ARG A 60 -4.39 0.13 -4.92
N GLN A 61 -4.99 0.79 -3.93
CA GLN A 61 -5.16 2.24 -3.92
C GLN A 61 -3.82 2.99 -3.80
N SER A 62 -2.83 2.43 -3.09
CA SER A 62 -1.48 2.99 -3.00
C SER A 62 -0.58 2.65 -4.20
N GLY A 63 -1.11 1.92 -5.19
CA GLY A 63 -0.36 1.55 -6.40
C GLY A 63 0.64 0.40 -6.20
N ARG A 64 0.59 -0.30 -5.05
CA ARG A 64 1.45 -1.47 -4.81
C ARG A 64 0.97 -2.67 -5.63
N VAL A 65 1.94 -3.39 -6.20
CA VAL A 65 1.72 -4.59 -7.02
C VAL A 65 2.68 -5.69 -6.54
N PRO A 66 2.22 -6.94 -6.38
CA PRO A 66 3.11 -8.04 -6.02
C PRO A 66 4.14 -8.26 -7.12
N LYS A 67 5.41 -8.38 -6.72
CA LYS A 67 6.53 -8.70 -7.61
C LYS A 67 7.25 -9.93 -7.08
N PHE A 68 7.70 -10.79 -7.98
CA PHE A 68 8.57 -11.90 -7.62
C PHE A 68 9.97 -11.41 -7.29
N GLY A 69 10.65 -12.13 -6.40
CA GLY A 69 12.04 -11.88 -6.08
C GLY A 69 12.95 -12.20 -7.26
N GLN A 70 14.15 -11.61 -7.27
CA GLN A 70 15.19 -11.94 -8.23
C GLN A 70 15.78 -13.32 -7.91
N LEU A 71 16.04 -14.11 -8.95
CA LEU A 71 16.80 -15.35 -8.82
C LEU A 71 18.29 -14.99 -8.63
N VAL A 72 18.84 -15.38 -7.48
CA VAL A 72 20.26 -15.26 -7.17
C VAL A 72 20.92 -16.62 -7.43
N PRO A 73 22.08 -16.71 -8.13
CA PRO A 73 22.66 -17.99 -8.53
C PRO A 73 23.00 -18.95 -7.39
N HIS A 74 23.52 -18.44 -6.28
CA HIS A 74 23.82 -19.21 -5.08
C HIS A 74 23.98 -18.27 -3.87
N ASP A 75 23.93 -18.85 -2.68
CA ASP A 75 24.18 -18.13 -1.44
C ASP A 75 25.70 -17.93 -1.25
N LEU A 76 26.12 -16.68 -1.11
CA LEU A 76 27.53 -16.34 -0.90
C LEU A 76 27.94 -16.53 0.56
N THR A 77 29.14 -17.07 0.77
CA THR A 77 29.80 -17.07 2.08
C THR A 77 30.31 -15.68 2.44
N VAL A 78 30.65 -15.47 3.72
CA VAL A 78 31.18 -14.18 4.20
C VAL A 78 32.45 -13.79 3.44
N ASP A 79 33.36 -14.75 3.21
CA ASP A 79 34.61 -14.51 2.49
C ASP A 79 34.39 -14.15 1.02
N GLN A 80 33.41 -14.77 0.36
CA GLN A 80 33.06 -14.43 -1.02
C GLN A 80 32.47 -13.02 -1.11
N LYS A 81 31.65 -12.61 -0.14
CA LYS A 81 31.10 -11.25 -0.10
C LYS A 81 32.20 -10.21 0.09
N THR A 82 33.13 -10.44 1.02
CA THR A 82 34.25 -9.50 1.26
C THR A 82 35.19 -9.41 0.06
N SER A 83 35.53 -10.56 -0.55
CA SER A 83 36.39 -10.56 -1.76
C SER A 83 35.75 -9.83 -2.93
N ASN A 84 34.43 -9.96 -3.14
CA ASN A 84 33.75 -9.28 -4.25
C ASN A 84 33.72 -7.76 -4.06
N VAL A 85 33.56 -7.28 -2.83
CA VAL A 85 33.54 -5.83 -2.53
C VAL A 85 34.95 -5.23 -2.65
N ALA A 86 35.98 -5.96 -2.24
CA ALA A 86 37.37 -5.49 -2.32
C ALA A 86 37.93 -5.40 -3.75
N TRP A 87 37.28 -6.07 -4.71
CA TRP A 87 37.68 -6.07 -6.13
C TRP A 87 37.04 -4.90 -6.91
N CYS A 88 36.10 -4.17 -6.32
CA CYS A 88 35.51 -2.94 -6.86
C CYS A 88 36.36 -1.72 -6.53
#